data_AF-A0A8J3KQD3-F1
#
_entry.id   AF-A0A8J3KQD3-F1
#
_cell.length_a   1.000
_cell.length_b   1.000
_cell.length_c   1.000
_cell.angle_alpha   90.00
_cell.angle_beta   90.00
_cell.angle_gamma   90.00
#
_symmetry.space_group_name_H-M   'P 1'
#
loop_
_entity.id
_entity.type
_entity.pdbx_description
1 polymer ?
#
loop_
_entity_poly.entity_id
_entity_poly.type
_entity_poly.pdbx_seq_one_letter_code
_entity_poly.pdbx_strand_id
1 'polypeptide(L)'
;MRPVSAQEVRRLARHAGYPPAEPLVAGISRRNAPPVYARAGRTPAGRPFGEHTPVYAASLSKQVTAALVALVMRQGGLAVDEPLSRRLPELPAWADSVRLRHLLHHVGGLPADELVDRALTGDRTTAGVLAALRSLPEPARPPGTAYTYSNAGYVCLAEAVRRAAGVDLPALADDLLLKPLGLAATRFWDGPEPAPPGAEPLSPVPPAPLSLGDGGLWSTAADLLSWSDALNDSRLGVSGLLQAPGRLDDGTVLDYAWGMGVRQRHGLTVYRHGGGWPGVRNVLARVPDRGLSVVVIALDDDTDRTVKLTDSLLDLLLNEYRV
;
A
#
# COMPACT_ATOMS: atom_id res chain seq x y z
N MET A 1 4.75 -13.77 28.41
CA MET A 1 5.11 -13.64 26.99
C MET A 1 6.55 -13.13 26.92
N ARG A 2 7.44 -13.78 26.17
CA ARG A 2 8.86 -13.38 26.11
C ARG A 2 9.00 -12.14 25.22
N PRO A 3 9.70 -11.08 25.65
CA PRO A 3 9.94 -9.93 24.79
C PRO A 3 10.86 -10.33 23.63
N VAL A 4 10.45 -10.04 22.40
CA VAL A 4 11.30 -10.21 21.22
C VAL A 4 12.34 -9.10 21.19
N SER A 5 13.61 -9.49 21.13
CA SER A 5 14.73 -8.55 21.09
C SER A 5 15.11 -8.17 19.65
N ALA A 6 15.74 -7.01 19.47
CA ALA A 6 16.34 -6.63 18.20
C ALA A 6 17.44 -7.61 17.73
N GLN A 7 18.06 -8.35 18.66
CA GLN A 7 19.03 -9.40 18.33
C GLN A 7 18.37 -10.61 17.65
N GLU A 8 17.15 -10.99 18.07
CA GLU A 8 16.38 -12.05 17.43
C GLU A 8 15.91 -11.65 16.04
N VAL A 9 15.42 -10.42 15.87
CA VAL A 9 15.07 -9.87 14.55
C VAL A 9 16.29 -9.87 13.62
N ARG A 10 17.47 -9.42 14.09
CA ARG A 10 18.73 -9.49 13.32
C ARG A 10 19.14 -10.92 12.99
N ARG A 11 18.90 -11.88 13.90
CA ARG A 11 19.17 -13.30 13.63
C ARG A 11 18.30 -13.79 12.49
N LEU A 12 17.00 -13.50 12.50
CA LEU A 12 16.09 -13.90 11.42
C LEU A 12 16.43 -13.22 10.10
N ALA A 13 16.82 -11.94 10.11
CA ALA A 13 17.31 -11.24 8.93
C ALA A 13 18.50 -11.98 8.28
N ARG A 14 19.49 -12.41 9.06
CA ARG A 14 20.62 -13.20 8.54
C ARG A 14 20.18 -14.54 7.95
N HIS A 15 19.23 -15.24 8.57
CA HIS A 15 18.69 -16.50 8.03
C HIS A 15 17.86 -16.29 6.75
N ALA A 16 17.26 -15.11 6.60
CA ALA A 16 16.56 -14.69 5.39
C ALA A 16 17.52 -14.25 4.27
N GLY A 17 18.84 -14.15 4.54
CA GLY A 17 19.86 -13.82 3.54
C GLY A 17 20.30 -12.36 3.54
N TYR A 18 20.05 -11.62 4.63
CA TYR A 18 20.51 -10.24 4.78
C TYR A 18 21.82 -10.15 5.55
N PRO A 19 22.96 -9.84 4.90
CA PRO A 19 24.20 -9.54 5.59
C PRO A 19 24.11 -8.18 6.31
N PRO A 20 24.94 -7.93 7.33
CA PRO A 20 24.90 -6.66 8.09
C PRO A 20 25.18 -5.39 7.29
N ALA A 21 25.78 -5.51 6.10
CA ALA A 21 26.12 -4.40 5.22
C ALA A 21 24.98 -4.00 4.28
N GLU A 22 24.01 -4.88 4.03
CA GLU A 22 22.89 -4.58 3.14
C GLU A 22 21.86 -3.68 3.83
N PRO A 23 21.29 -2.67 3.14
CA PRO A 23 20.39 -1.71 3.76
C PRO A 23 19.03 -2.37 4.03
N LEU A 24 18.76 -2.64 5.30
CA LEU A 24 17.54 -3.26 5.78
C LEU A 24 17.04 -2.56 7.05
N VAL A 25 15.73 -2.32 7.12
CA VAL A 25 15.03 -2.14 8.39
C VAL A 25 13.89 -3.16 8.51
N ALA A 26 13.89 -3.89 9.60
CA ALA A 26 12.82 -4.81 9.97
C ALA A 26 12.27 -4.41 11.34
N GLY A 27 10.98 -4.11 11.39
CA GLY A 27 10.29 -3.67 12.59
C GLY A 27 9.14 -4.60 12.96
N ILE A 28 8.93 -4.79 14.25
CA ILE A 28 7.76 -5.46 14.80
C ILE A 28 7.07 -4.55 15.81
N SER A 29 5.76 -4.58 15.84
CA SER A 29 4.95 -3.93 16.87
C SER A 29 4.00 -4.95 17.51
N ARG A 30 3.76 -4.76 18.80
CA ARG A 30 2.77 -5.48 19.59
C ARG A 30 1.97 -4.46 20.38
N ARG A 31 0.66 -4.68 20.47
CA ARG A 31 -0.21 -3.86 21.33
C ARG A 31 0.38 -3.75 22.74
N ASN A 32 0.43 -2.51 23.25
CA ASN A 32 0.95 -2.17 24.58
C ASN A 32 2.45 -2.46 24.81
N ALA A 33 3.25 -2.60 23.75
CA ALA A 33 4.71 -2.68 23.86
C ALA A 33 5.36 -1.68 22.89
N PRO A 34 6.55 -1.15 23.22
CA PRO A 34 7.29 -0.34 22.28
C PRO A 34 7.71 -1.19 21.06
N PRO A 35 7.71 -0.62 19.85
CA PRO A 35 8.15 -1.33 18.66
C PRO A 35 9.64 -1.67 18.73
N VAL A 36 10.02 -2.78 18.12
CA VAL A 36 11.41 -3.26 18.08
C VAL A 36 11.90 -3.27 16.64
N TYR A 37 13.07 -2.67 16.40
CA TYR A 37 13.67 -2.56 15.08
C TYR A 37 15.06 -3.21 15.02
N ALA A 38 15.29 -3.96 13.94
CA ALA A 38 16.62 -4.30 13.45
C ALA A 38 16.94 -3.39 12.26
N ARG A 39 18.15 -2.84 12.26
CA ARG A 39 18.69 -1.93 11.23
C ARG A 39 20.00 -2.51 10.73
N ALA A 40 20.27 -2.39 9.45
CA ALA A 40 21.51 -2.81 8.81
C ALA A 40 21.81 -1.92 7.60
N GLY A 41 23.09 -1.89 7.21
CA GLY A 41 23.56 -1.18 6.03
C GLY A 41 23.43 0.34 6.06
N ARG A 42 23.65 0.93 4.88
CA ARG A 42 23.65 2.38 4.63
C ARG A 42 22.87 2.69 3.36
N THR A 43 22.28 3.87 3.30
CA THR A 43 21.60 4.36 2.09
C THR A 43 22.61 4.63 0.97
N PRO A 44 22.17 4.77 -0.29
CA PRO A 44 23.07 5.14 -1.39
C PRO A 44 23.85 6.44 -1.14
N ALA A 45 23.26 7.38 -0.38
CA ALA A 45 23.92 8.60 0.08
C ALA A 45 24.92 8.39 1.24
N GLY A 46 25.17 7.13 1.62
CA GLY A 46 26.08 6.75 2.68
C GLY A 46 25.56 7.01 4.10
N ARG A 47 24.28 7.30 4.32
CA ARG A 47 23.73 7.50 5.67
C ARG A 47 23.33 6.16 6.31
N PRO A 48 23.32 6.01 7.65
CA PRO A 48 22.74 4.81 8.27
C PRO A 48 21.29 4.61 7.82
N PHE A 49 20.94 3.41 7.36
CA PHE A 49 19.57 3.08 6.98
C PHE A 49 18.78 2.63 8.21
N GLY A 50 17.59 3.19 8.41
CA GLY A 50 16.81 2.93 9.61
C GLY A 50 15.32 3.20 9.48
N GLU A 51 14.63 3.03 10.58
CA GLU A 51 13.19 3.16 10.75
C GLU A 51 12.64 4.56 10.51
N HIS A 52 13.49 5.58 10.57
CA HIS A 52 13.16 6.98 10.29
C HIS A 52 13.62 7.44 8.92
N THR A 53 14.19 6.55 8.10
CA THR A 53 14.62 6.88 6.75
C THR A 53 13.41 6.90 5.81
N PRO A 54 13.05 8.05 5.19
CA PRO A 54 11.89 8.09 4.30
C PRO A 54 12.24 7.46 2.95
N VAL A 55 11.40 6.53 2.50
CA VAL A 55 11.53 5.80 1.23
C VAL A 55 10.20 5.75 0.49
N TYR A 56 10.25 5.41 -0.79
CA TYR A 56 9.06 5.20 -1.60
C TYR A 56 8.33 3.92 -1.17
N ALA A 57 7.09 4.05 -0.73
CA ALA A 57 6.27 2.94 -0.23
C ALA A 57 5.61 2.14 -1.37
N ALA A 58 5.69 2.63 -2.61
CA ALA A 58 5.14 2.00 -3.80
C ALA A 58 3.70 1.51 -3.58
N SER A 59 3.39 0.25 -3.88
CA SER A 59 2.03 -0.30 -3.75
C SER A 59 1.48 -0.38 -2.32
N LEU A 60 2.26 -0.11 -1.27
CA LEU A 60 1.69 0.12 0.07
C LEU A 60 0.81 1.38 0.12
N SER A 61 0.88 2.25 -0.88
CA SER A 61 -0.01 3.41 -1.04
C SER A 61 -1.49 3.01 -1.14
N LYS A 62 -1.78 1.83 -1.69
CA LYS A 62 -3.14 1.38 -1.98
C LYS A 62 -4.04 1.28 -0.74
N GLN A 63 -3.52 0.76 0.37
CA GLN A 63 -4.26 0.73 1.64
C GLN A 63 -4.56 2.13 2.19
N VAL A 64 -3.71 3.13 1.91
CA VAL A 64 -3.95 4.52 2.31
C VAL A 64 -5.01 5.15 1.41
N THR A 65 -4.91 4.95 0.10
CA THR A 65 -5.94 5.38 -0.87
C THR A 65 -7.30 4.78 -0.54
N ALA A 66 -7.34 3.49 -0.22
CA ALA A 66 -8.59 2.82 0.14
C ALA A 66 -9.14 3.30 1.50
N ALA A 67 -8.28 3.71 2.44
CA ALA A 67 -8.72 4.39 3.65
C ALA A 67 -9.38 5.73 3.36
N LEU A 68 -8.85 6.51 2.42
CA LEU A 68 -9.46 7.77 2.01
C LEU A 68 -10.82 7.55 1.34
N VAL A 69 -10.96 6.51 0.51
CA VAL A 69 -12.26 6.08 -0.03
C VAL A 69 -13.24 5.82 1.11
N ALA A 70 -12.85 5.04 2.12
CA ALA A 70 -13.71 4.70 3.26
C ALA A 70 -14.09 5.93 4.11
N LEU A 71 -13.14 6.85 4.34
CA LEU A 71 -13.37 8.06 5.14
C LEU A 71 -14.30 9.04 4.43
N VAL A 72 -14.08 9.29 3.14
CA VAL A 72 -14.95 10.18 2.35
C VAL A 72 -16.34 9.55 2.14
N MET A 73 -16.40 8.22 1.98
CA MET A 73 -17.69 7.50 1.95
C MET A 73 -18.48 7.70 3.24
N ARG A 74 -17.82 7.60 4.40
CA ARG A 74 -18.46 7.80 5.71
C ARG A 74 -18.97 9.23 5.90
N GLN A 75 -18.35 10.21 5.26
CA GLN A 75 -18.80 11.61 5.24
C GLN A 75 -19.94 11.86 4.22
N GLY A 76 -20.39 10.83 3.48
CA GLY A 76 -21.41 10.94 2.44
C GLY A 76 -20.89 11.51 1.12
N GLY A 77 -19.58 11.67 0.96
CA GLY A 77 -18.97 12.28 -0.23
C GLY A 77 -18.95 11.35 -1.46
N LEU A 78 -18.97 10.03 -1.25
CA LEU A 78 -18.98 9.02 -2.33
C LEU A 78 -19.72 7.76 -1.91
N ALA A 79 -20.20 6.99 -2.89
CA ALA A 79 -20.78 5.66 -2.68
C ALA A 79 -19.97 4.63 -3.48
N VAL A 80 -19.53 3.54 -2.85
CA VAL A 80 -18.69 2.55 -3.55
C VAL A 80 -19.42 1.80 -4.68
N ASP A 81 -20.76 1.83 -4.66
CA ASP A 81 -21.62 1.24 -5.67
C ASP A 81 -22.00 2.19 -6.81
N GLU A 82 -21.48 3.43 -6.80
CA GLU A 82 -21.67 4.36 -7.91
C GLU A 82 -20.78 4.01 -9.11
N PRO A 83 -21.25 4.28 -10.35
CA PRO A 83 -20.44 4.05 -11.54
C PRO A 83 -19.22 4.97 -11.56
N LEU A 84 -18.10 4.47 -12.07
CA LEU A 84 -16.85 5.21 -12.18
C LEU A 84 -17.02 6.48 -13.01
N SER A 85 -17.82 6.40 -14.07
CA SER A 85 -18.16 7.52 -14.95
C SER A 85 -18.82 8.71 -14.22
N ARG A 86 -19.47 8.49 -13.07
CA ARG A 86 -20.01 9.59 -12.26
C ARG A 86 -18.91 10.54 -11.75
N ARG A 87 -17.71 10.00 -11.50
CA ARG A 87 -16.56 10.77 -11.04
C ARG A 87 -15.61 11.10 -12.18
N LEU A 88 -15.51 10.21 -13.17
CA LEU A 88 -14.62 10.33 -14.32
C LEU A 88 -15.42 10.25 -15.64
N PRO A 89 -16.30 11.24 -15.94
CA PRO A 89 -17.20 11.20 -17.11
C PRO A 89 -16.46 11.26 -18.44
N GLU A 90 -15.19 11.66 -18.42
CA GLU A 90 -14.28 11.62 -19.55
C GLU A 90 -13.84 10.22 -20.01
N LEU A 91 -14.03 9.19 -19.20
CA LEU A 91 -13.62 7.82 -19.54
C LEU A 91 -14.60 7.23 -20.57
N PRO A 92 -14.19 6.26 -21.39
CA PRO A 92 -15.07 5.66 -22.37
C PRO A 92 -16.25 4.94 -21.70
N ALA A 93 -17.29 4.63 -22.49
CA ALA A 93 -18.58 4.11 -22.01
C ALA A 93 -18.48 2.86 -21.11
N TRP A 94 -17.41 2.05 -21.24
CA TRP A 94 -17.16 0.92 -20.34
C TRP A 94 -17.11 1.32 -18.85
N ALA A 95 -16.74 2.57 -18.54
CA ALA A 95 -16.70 3.10 -17.18
C ALA A 95 -18.09 3.18 -16.50
N ASP A 96 -19.18 3.12 -17.26
CA ASP A 96 -20.55 3.05 -16.73
C ASP A 96 -20.85 1.71 -16.05
N SER A 97 -20.13 0.65 -16.42
CA SER A 97 -20.27 -0.69 -15.83
C SER A 97 -19.33 -0.90 -14.62
N VAL A 98 -18.25 -0.13 -14.54
CA VAL A 98 -17.27 -0.21 -13.46
C VAL A 98 -17.78 0.53 -12.22
N ARG A 99 -17.70 -0.10 -11.05
CA ARG A 99 -18.03 0.52 -9.75
C ARG A 99 -16.77 0.75 -8.95
N LEU A 100 -16.77 1.73 -8.03
CA LEU A 100 -15.60 1.98 -7.18
C LEU A 100 -15.25 0.75 -6.32
N ARG A 101 -16.24 -0.02 -5.87
CA ARG A 101 -16.02 -1.33 -5.21
C ARG A 101 -15.24 -2.31 -6.08
N HIS A 102 -15.45 -2.31 -7.41
CA HIS A 102 -14.72 -3.19 -8.30
C HIS A 102 -13.23 -2.82 -8.34
N LEU A 103 -12.91 -1.53 -8.30
CA LEU A 103 -11.52 -1.04 -8.27
C LEU A 103 -10.83 -1.38 -6.95
N LEU A 104 -11.53 -1.21 -5.81
CA LEU A 104 -11.00 -1.53 -4.48
C LEU A 104 -10.51 -2.98 -4.38
N HIS A 105 -11.22 -3.89 -5.05
CA HIS A 105 -10.97 -5.33 -5.01
C HIS A 105 -10.26 -5.90 -6.24
N HIS A 106 -9.76 -5.05 -7.15
CA HIS A 106 -9.10 -5.47 -8.40
C HIS A 106 -9.97 -6.38 -9.29
N VAL A 107 -11.27 -6.11 -9.34
CA VAL A 107 -12.23 -6.79 -10.23
C VAL A 107 -12.88 -5.81 -11.19
N GLY A 108 -12.19 -4.70 -11.47
CA GLY A 108 -12.69 -3.63 -12.32
C GLY A 108 -12.85 -4.00 -13.79
N GLY A 109 -12.14 -5.04 -14.27
CA GLY A 109 -12.07 -5.34 -15.69
C GLY A 109 -11.53 -4.15 -16.49
N LEU A 110 -10.43 -3.53 -16.04
CA LEU A 110 -9.81 -2.38 -16.72
C LEU A 110 -8.86 -2.85 -17.83
N PRO A 111 -8.45 -1.97 -18.76
CA PRO A 111 -7.30 -2.24 -19.62
C PRO A 111 -6.10 -2.66 -18.77
N ALA A 112 -5.37 -3.69 -19.21
CA ALA A 112 -4.22 -4.22 -18.48
C ALA A 112 -3.14 -3.14 -18.27
N ASP A 113 -2.46 -3.17 -17.13
CA ASP A 113 -1.45 -2.15 -16.80
C ASP A 113 -0.35 -2.07 -17.88
N GLU A 114 0.03 -3.16 -18.54
CA GLU A 114 1.01 -3.14 -19.65
C GLU A 114 0.48 -2.42 -20.90
N LEU A 115 -0.83 -2.43 -21.13
CA LEU A 115 -1.46 -1.66 -22.20
C LEU A 115 -1.50 -0.17 -21.84
N VAL A 116 -1.85 0.13 -20.58
CA VAL A 116 -1.85 1.50 -20.05
C VAL A 116 -0.44 2.08 -20.16
N ASP A 117 0.58 1.37 -19.67
CA ASP A 117 1.98 1.80 -19.71
C ASP A 117 2.48 2.05 -21.14
N ARG A 118 2.10 1.20 -22.11
CA ARG A 118 2.44 1.41 -23.53
C ARG A 118 1.73 2.61 -24.15
N ALA A 119 0.54 2.94 -23.66
CA ALA A 119 -0.24 4.08 -24.14
C ALA A 119 0.18 5.41 -23.50
N LEU A 120 1.00 5.40 -22.44
CA LEU A 120 1.55 6.61 -21.85
C LEU A 120 2.48 7.32 -22.84
N THR A 121 2.19 8.58 -23.16
CA THR A 121 3.04 9.43 -24.01
C THR A 121 4.12 10.13 -23.20
N GLY A 122 4.83 9.39 -22.35
CA GLY A 122 5.83 9.92 -21.41
C GLY A 122 5.27 10.64 -20.18
N ASP A 123 4.01 11.08 -20.22
CA ASP A 123 3.30 11.62 -19.05
C ASP A 123 2.84 10.49 -18.14
N ARG A 124 3.52 10.33 -17.00
CA ARG A 124 3.20 9.32 -15.97
C ARG A 124 2.33 9.86 -14.85
N THR A 125 1.81 11.09 -14.96
CA THR A 125 0.91 11.67 -13.96
C THR A 125 -0.45 10.98 -13.95
N THR A 126 -1.28 11.30 -12.96
CA THR A 126 -2.69 10.88 -12.94
C THR A 126 -3.41 11.30 -14.23
N ALA A 127 -3.13 12.49 -14.77
CA ALA A 127 -3.72 12.95 -16.03
C ALA A 127 -3.26 12.09 -17.22
N GLY A 128 -1.97 11.75 -17.29
CA GLY A 128 -1.41 10.86 -18.30
C GLY A 128 -2.01 9.45 -18.27
N VAL A 129 -2.17 8.86 -17.08
CA VAL A 129 -2.83 7.55 -16.91
C VAL A 129 -4.29 7.61 -17.36
N LEU A 130 -5.05 8.65 -16.98
CA LEU A 130 -6.43 8.80 -17.44
C LEU A 130 -6.51 9.02 -18.95
N ALA A 131 -5.59 9.77 -19.56
CA ALA A 131 -5.52 9.95 -20.99
C ALA A 131 -5.22 8.63 -21.73
N ALA A 132 -4.33 7.80 -21.20
CA ALA A 132 -4.07 6.46 -21.71
C ALA A 132 -5.31 5.55 -21.61
N LEU A 133 -6.02 5.56 -20.48
CA LEU A 133 -7.28 4.81 -20.34
C LEU A 133 -8.36 5.25 -21.33
N ARG A 134 -8.42 6.55 -21.67
CA ARG A 134 -9.37 7.09 -22.66
C ARG A 134 -9.07 6.64 -24.09
N SER A 135 -7.81 6.38 -24.43
CA SER A 135 -7.40 6.02 -25.79
C SER A 135 -7.46 4.51 -26.04
N LEU A 136 -7.55 3.70 -24.99
CA LEU A 136 -7.60 2.24 -25.08
C LEU A 136 -9.01 1.73 -25.38
N PRO A 137 -9.12 0.59 -26.09
CA PRO A 137 -10.41 -0.02 -26.38
C PRO A 137 -11.09 -0.55 -25.12
N GLU A 138 -12.37 -0.88 -25.25
CA GLU A 138 -13.13 -1.53 -24.18
C GLU A 138 -12.43 -2.82 -23.69
N PRO A 139 -12.31 -3.01 -22.37
CA PRO A 139 -11.71 -4.22 -21.80
C PRO A 139 -12.52 -5.48 -22.14
N ALA A 140 -11.82 -6.58 -22.42
CA ALA A 140 -12.45 -7.83 -22.82
C ALA A 140 -13.24 -8.54 -21.70
N ARG A 141 -13.03 -8.17 -20.43
CA ARG A 141 -13.65 -8.82 -19.28
C ARG A 141 -14.60 -7.86 -18.57
N PRO A 142 -15.87 -8.26 -18.35
CA PRO A 142 -16.79 -7.46 -17.56
C PRO A 142 -16.28 -7.29 -16.11
N PRO A 143 -16.57 -6.15 -15.47
CA PRO A 143 -16.28 -5.96 -14.05
C PRO A 143 -16.98 -7.03 -13.20
N GLY A 144 -16.39 -7.38 -12.05
CA GLY A 144 -16.92 -8.38 -11.11
C GLY A 144 -16.64 -9.84 -11.48
N THR A 145 -16.20 -10.13 -12.70
CA THR A 145 -16.07 -11.53 -13.20
C THR A 145 -14.71 -12.17 -12.94
N ALA A 146 -13.65 -11.38 -12.74
CA ALA A 146 -12.30 -11.91 -12.51
C ALA A 146 -11.44 -10.94 -11.70
N TYR A 147 -10.56 -11.50 -10.85
CA TYR A 147 -9.49 -10.74 -10.21
C TYR A 147 -8.36 -10.46 -11.21
N THR A 148 -8.01 -9.19 -11.39
CA THR A 148 -6.86 -8.74 -12.15
C THR A 148 -6.33 -7.47 -11.50
N TYR A 149 -5.16 -7.58 -10.87
CA TYR A 149 -4.51 -6.46 -10.20
C TYR A 149 -4.32 -5.30 -11.19
N SER A 150 -4.73 -4.09 -10.80
CA SER A 150 -4.61 -2.91 -11.64
C SER A 150 -4.15 -1.70 -10.83
N ASN A 151 -3.01 -1.14 -11.23
CA ASN A 151 -2.55 0.15 -10.75
C ASN A 151 -3.46 1.27 -11.27
N ALA A 152 -3.84 1.21 -12.56
CA ALA A 152 -4.76 2.18 -13.15
C ALA A 152 -6.09 2.29 -12.37
N GLY A 153 -6.61 1.18 -11.85
CA GLY A 153 -7.80 1.18 -10.99
C GLY A 153 -7.62 1.98 -9.70
N TYR A 154 -6.44 1.92 -9.07
CA TYR A 154 -6.15 2.71 -7.87
C TYR A 154 -5.84 4.18 -8.17
N VAL A 155 -5.32 4.50 -9.36
CA VAL A 155 -5.25 5.89 -9.86
C VAL A 155 -6.66 6.46 -10.03
N CYS A 156 -7.57 5.69 -10.63
CA CYS A 156 -8.98 6.07 -10.77
C CYS A 156 -9.65 6.28 -9.40
N LEU A 157 -9.38 5.43 -8.39
CA LEU A 157 -9.91 5.61 -7.04
C LEU A 157 -9.41 6.91 -6.40
N ALA A 158 -8.11 7.19 -6.49
CA ALA A 158 -7.55 8.42 -5.95
C ALA A 158 -8.16 9.67 -6.60
N GLU A 159 -8.30 9.67 -7.93
CA GLU A 159 -8.94 10.79 -8.63
C GLU A 159 -10.43 10.92 -8.29
N ALA A 160 -11.16 9.80 -8.17
CA ALA A 160 -12.57 9.80 -7.78
C ALA A 160 -12.76 10.41 -6.38
N VAL A 161 -11.90 10.03 -5.43
CA VAL A 161 -11.90 10.57 -4.06
C VAL A 161 -11.53 12.04 -4.05
N ARG A 162 -10.48 12.45 -4.79
CA ARG A 162 -10.07 13.85 -4.95
C ARG A 162 -11.23 14.73 -5.44
N ARG A 163 -11.93 14.28 -6.48
CA ARG A 163 -13.10 14.99 -7.03
C ARG A 163 -14.29 15.00 -6.08
N ALA A 164 -14.52 13.91 -5.35
CA ALA A 164 -15.59 13.84 -4.36
C ALA A 164 -15.35 14.80 -3.18
N ALA A 165 -14.10 14.94 -2.75
CA ALA A 165 -13.72 15.81 -1.64
C ALA A 165 -13.49 17.28 -2.06
N GLY A 166 -13.22 17.52 -3.34
CA GLY A 166 -12.93 18.86 -3.88
C GLY A 166 -11.56 19.42 -3.46
N VAL A 167 -10.66 18.56 -2.98
CA VAL A 167 -9.31 18.93 -2.50
C VAL A 167 -8.29 17.91 -3.01
N ASP A 168 -7.04 18.33 -3.13
CA ASP A 168 -5.97 17.46 -3.66
C ASP A 168 -5.66 16.28 -2.74
N LEU A 169 -5.24 15.15 -3.34
CA LEU A 169 -5.03 13.91 -2.61
C LEU A 169 -3.99 14.04 -1.46
N PRO A 170 -2.83 14.72 -1.64
CA PRO A 170 -1.89 14.92 -0.54
C PRO A 170 -2.50 15.69 0.64
N ALA A 171 -3.25 16.77 0.37
CA ALA A 171 -3.91 17.56 1.41
C ALA A 171 -5.02 16.75 2.12
N LEU A 172 -5.83 16.04 1.35
CA LEU A 172 -6.89 15.18 1.88
C LEU A 172 -6.33 14.08 2.78
N ALA A 173 -5.23 13.43 2.35
CA ALA A 173 -4.54 12.42 3.13
C ALA A 173 -4.02 13.01 4.45
N ASP A 174 -3.37 14.17 4.37
CA ASP A 174 -2.79 14.84 5.52
C ASP A 174 -3.85 15.16 6.58
N ASP A 175 -4.98 15.72 6.18
CA ASP A 175 -6.04 16.15 7.09
C ASP A 175 -6.90 15.00 7.64
N LEU A 176 -7.25 14.02 6.81
CA LEU A 176 -8.16 12.95 7.24
C LEU A 176 -7.46 11.78 7.93
N LEU A 177 -6.16 11.59 7.69
CA LEU A 177 -5.44 10.37 8.09
C LEU A 177 -4.08 10.65 8.74
N LEU A 178 -3.21 11.44 8.11
CA LEU A 178 -1.79 11.46 8.52
C LEU A 178 -1.61 12.28 9.80
N LYS A 179 -2.12 13.51 9.86
CA LYS A 179 -2.10 14.33 11.08
C LYS A 179 -2.85 13.68 12.24
N PRO A 180 -4.09 13.18 12.09
CA PRO A 180 -4.82 12.52 13.19
C PRO A 180 -4.09 11.30 13.76
N LEU A 181 -3.28 10.61 12.96
CA LEU A 181 -2.51 9.44 13.38
C LEU A 181 -1.06 9.77 13.77
N GLY A 182 -0.62 11.02 13.60
CA GLY A 182 0.75 11.45 13.90
C GLY A 182 1.82 10.91 12.93
N LEU A 183 1.44 10.60 11.68
CA LEU A 183 2.32 10.02 10.66
C LEU A 183 3.13 11.10 9.92
N ALA A 184 3.92 11.87 10.67
CA ALA A 184 4.53 13.11 10.21
C ALA A 184 5.62 12.94 9.12
N ALA A 185 6.17 11.74 8.96
CA ALA A 185 7.16 11.46 7.92
C ALA A 185 6.52 10.86 6.64
N THR A 186 5.20 10.67 6.65
CA THR A 186 4.44 10.09 5.56
C THR A 186 3.75 11.18 4.74
N ARG A 187 3.72 11.03 3.41
CA ARG A 187 3.02 11.95 2.49
C ARG A 187 2.85 11.33 1.11
N PHE A 188 1.79 11.73 0.41
CA PHE A 188 1.75 11.57 -1.04
C PHE A 188 2.62 12.63 -1.70
N TRP A 189 3.35 12.25 -2.73
CA TRP A 189 4.24 13.12 -3.51
C TRP A 189 4.17 12.70 -4.97
N ASP A 190 3.67 13.59 -5.82
CA ASP A 190 3.55 13.41 -7.27
C ASP A 190 4.69 14.07 -8.04
N GLY A 191 5.42 15.03 -7.47
CA GLY A 191 6.55 15.69 -8.11
C GLY A 191 6.56 17.21 -7.86
N PRO A 192 7.30 17.99 -8.67
CA PRO A 192 7.98 17.59 -9.90
C PRO A 192 9.28 16.80 -9.68
N GLU A 193 9.86 16.82 -8.47
CA GLU A 193 11.08 16.07 -8.17
C GLU A 193 10.81 14.57 -7.97
N PRO A 194 11.76 13.67 -8.32
CA PRO A 194 11.66 12.22 -8.12
C PRO A 194 11.38 11.74 -6.70
N ALA A 195 11.69 12.56 -5.71
CA ALA A 195 11.50 12.27 -4.30
C ALA A 195 11.19 13.57 -3.55
N PRO A 196 10.37 13.52 -2.49
CA PRO A 196 10.14 14.69 -1.68
C PRO A 196 11.39 15.07 -0.88
N PRO A 197 11.51 16.33 -0.42
CA PRO A 197 12.61 16.77 0.42
C PRO A 197 12.87 15.84 1.61
N GLY A 198 14.15 15.48 1.82
CA GLY A 198 14.60 14.65 2.93
C GLY A 198 14.43 13.14 2.76
N ALA A 199 13.75 12.67 1.70
CA ALA A 199 13.69 11.24 1.39
C ALA A 199 15.00 10.70 0.81
N GLU A 200 15.20 9.39 0.88
CA GLU A 200 16.35 8.76 0.22
C GLU A 200 16.16 8.72 -1.29
N PRO A 201 17.17 9.15 -2.06
CA PRO A 201 17.16 8.94 -3.50
C PRO A 201 17.28 7.44 -3.78
N LEU A 202 16.41 6.93 -4.63
CA LEU A 202 16.45 5.55 -5.10
C LEU A 202 17.31 5.44 -6.37
N SER A 203 17.85 4.25 -6.58
CA SER A 203 18.59 3.89 -7.80
C SER A 203 17.93 2.66 -8.45
N PRO A 204 17.53 2.71 -9.73
CA PRO A 204 17.47 3.91 -10.57
C PRO A 204 16.50 4.96 -10.03
N VAL A 205 16.73 6.22 -10.42
CA VAL A 205 15.88 7.35 -10.02
C VAL A 205 14.44 7.13 -10.54
N PRO A 206 13.41 7.21 -9.68
CA PRO A 206 12.02 7.12 -10.13
C PRO A 206 11.71 8.23 -11.15
N PRO A 207 10.88 7.96 -12.18
CA PRO A 207 10.40 9.04 -13.03
C PRO A 207 9.57 10.01 -12.18
N ALA A 208 9.50 11.27 -12.60
CA ALA A 208 8.63 12.26 -12.02
C ALA A 208 8.24 13.31 -13.07
N PRO A 209 7.04 13.91 -12.99
CA PRO A 209 6.01 13.61 -11.99
C PRO A 209 5.33 12.24 -12.20
N LEU A 210 4.64 11.73 -11.17
CA LEU A 210 3.99 10.41 -11.12
C LEU A 210 2.51 10.50 -10.75
N SER A 211 1.76 9.49 -11.13
CA SER A 211 0.39 9.25 -10.68
C SER A 211 0.35 8.98 -9.17
N LEU A 212 -0.77 9.33 -8.56
CA LEU A 212 -1.06 9.02 -7.17
C LEU A 212 -2.14 7.95 -7.05
N GLY A 213 -2.14 7.25 -5.92
CA GLY A 213 -3.20 6.34 -5.51
C GLY A 213 -2.79 4.88 -5.52
N ASP A 214 -2.21 4.45 -6.62
CA ASP A 214 -1.56 3.14 -6.79
C ASP A 214 -0.16 3.11 -6.14
N GLY A 215 0.51 4.25 -6.21
CA GLY A 215 1.80 4.59 -5.63
C GLY A 215 1.78 6.03 -5.10
N GLY A 216 2.93 6.72 -5.18
CA GLY A 216 3.07 8.12 -4.78
C GLY A 216 3.26 8.36 -3.28
N LEU A 217 3.06 7.35 -2.42
CA LEU A 217 3.29 7.50 -0.98
C LEU A 217 4.78 7.32 -0.64
N TRP A 218 5.30 8.26 0.14
CA TRP A 218 6.61 8.17 0.81
C TRP A 218 6.38 8.06 2.30
N SER A 219 7.13 7.20 2.97
CA SER A 219 6.94 6.92 4.39
C SER A 219 8.21 6.35 5.02
N THR A 220 8.15 6.05 6.32
CA THR A 220 9.23 5.45 7.09
C THR A 220 8.75 4.13 7.69
N ALA A 221 9.66 3.25 8.12
CA ALA A 221 9.25 2.01 8.77
C ALA A 221 8.47 2.28 10.07
N ALA A 222 8.81 3.35 10.79
CA ALA A 222 8.13 3.76 12.01
C ALA A 222 6.68 4.21 11.75
N ASP A 223 6.46 5.02 10.72
CA ASP A 223 5.12 5.47 10.35
C ASP A 223 4.28 4.32 9.77
N LEU A 224 4.87 3.43 8.96
CA LEU A 224 4.14 2.27 8.41
C LEU A 224 3.70 1.28 9.49
N LEU A 225 4.50 1.07 10.54
CA LEU A 225 4.07 0.31 11.72
C LEU A 225 2.95 1.03 12.48
N SER A 226 3.11 2.33 12.70
CA SER A 226 2.10 3.14 13.39
C SER A 226 0.76 3.15 12.63
N TRP A 227 0.80 3.18 11.31
CA TRP A 227 -0.34 3.00 10.42
C TRP A 227 -1.02 1.64 10.61
N SER A 228 -0.23 0.55 10.63
CA SER A 228 -0.78 -0.79 10.85
C SER A 228 -1.42 -0.94 12.23
N ASP A 229 -0.81 -0.38 13.26
CA ASP A 229 -1.33 -0.40 14.62
C ASP A 229 -2.61 0.45 14.74
N ALA A 230 -2.66 1.60 14.07
CA ALA A 230 -3.87 2.41 14.00
C ALA A 230 -5.04 1.66 13.35
N LEU A 231 -4.77 0.83 12.35
CA LEU A 231 -5.78 -0.03 11.74
C LEU A 231 -6.19 -1.19 12.65
N ASN A 232 -5.24 -1.83 13.35
CA ASN A 232 -5.53 -2.87 14.34
C ASN A 232 -6.43 -2.36 15.47
N ASP A 233 -6.23 -1.11 15.91
CA ASP A 233 -7.00 -0.48 16.99
C ASP A 233 -8.23 0.29 16.48
N SER A 234 -8.49 0.27 15.17
CA SER A 234 -9.56 1.00 14.51
C SER A 234 -9.66 2.49 14.87
N ARG A 235 -8.53 3.17 15.01
CA ARG A 235 -8.47 4.59 15.44
C ARG A 235 -9.20 5.55 14.51
N LEU A 236 -9.28 5.21 13.22
CA LEU A 236 -10.04 5.97 12.23
C LEU A 236 -11.49 5.50 12.08
N GLY A 237 -11.91 4.42 12.75
CA GLY A 237 -13.27 3.87 12.68
C GLY A 237 -13.67 3.31 11.31
N VAL A 238 -12.70 2.96 10.45
CA VAL A 238 -12.93 2.40 9.11
C VAL A 238 -12.34 1.02 8.91
N SER A 239 -11.62 0.45 9.89
CA SER A 239 -10.89 -0.81 9.73
C SER A 239 -11.78 -1.97 9.29
N GLY A 240 -13.04 -2.03 9.74
CA GLY A 240 -14.00 -3.05 9.32
C GLY A 240 -14.24 -3.04 7.81
N LEU A 241 -14.35 -1.85 7.20
CA LEU A 241 -14.45 -1.70 5.74
C LEU A 241 -13.15 -2.13 5.06
N LEU A 242 -12.00 -1.66 5.56
CA LEU A 242 -10.72 -1.94 4.94
C LEU A 242 -10.38 -3.44 4.92
N GLN A 243 -10.87 -4.15 5.93
CA GLN A 243 -10.64 -5.58 6.16
C GLN A 243 -11.62 -6.48 5.41
N ALA A 244 -12.67 -5.92 4.79
CA ALA A 244 -13.69 -6.68 4.08
C ALA A 244 -13.13 -7.25 2.75
N PRO A 245 -13.05 -8.57 2.59
CA PRO A 245 -12.64 -9.20 1.35
C PRO A 245 -13.63 -8.90 0.22
N GLY A 246 -13.12 -8.79 -1.00
CA GLY A 246 -13.96 -8.69 -2.20
C GLY A 246 -14.64 -10.02 -2.54
N ARG A 247 -15.62 -9.94 -3.44
CA ARG A 247 -16.28 -11.11 -4.02
C ARG A 247 -16.44 -10.92 -5.53
N LEU A 248 -16.29 -12.01 -6.27
CA LEU A 248 -16.74 -12.07 -7.67
C LEU A 248 -18.27 -12.18 -7.71
N ASP A 249 -18.84 -11.91 -8.89
CA ASP A 249 -20.30 -11.97 -9.11
C ASP A 249 -20.87 -13.38 -8.90
N ASP A 250 -20.05 -14.43 -9.04
CA ASP A 250 -20.42 -15.82 -8.75
C ASP A 250 -20.38 -16.18 -7.24
N GLY A 251 -20.02 -15.22 -6.39
CA GLY A 251 -19.93 -15.36 -4.94
C GLY A 251 -18.55 -15.77 -4.41
N THR A 252 -17.58 -16.08 -5.28
CA THR A 252 -16.21 -16.45 -4.91
C THR A 252 -15.57 -15.35 -4.06
N VAL A 253 -15.12 -15.70 -2.86
CA VAL A 253 -14.40 -14.77 -1.96
C VAL A 253 -12.97 -14.60 -2.43
N LEU A 254 -12.50 -13.36 -2.47
CA LEU A 254 -11.13 -13.02 -2.86
C LEU A 254 -10.19 -13.01 -1.66
N ASP A 255 -8.94 -13.41 -1.91
CA ASP A 255 -7.81 -13.21 -0.99
C ASP A 255 -7.26 -11.76 -1.05
N TYR A 256 -8.15 -10.78 -1.24
CA TYR A 256 -7.85 -9.36 -1.33
C TYR A 256 -9.00 -8.52 -0.76
N ALA A 257 -8.65 -7.57 0.09
CA ALA A 257 -9.54 -6.59 0.69
C ALA A 257 -9.21 -5.19 0.14
N TRP A 258 -9.41 -4.13 0.91
CA TRP A 258 -9.22 -2.76 0.42
C TRP A 258 -7.74 -2.37 0.46
N GLY A 259 -7.02 -2.69 -0.61
CA GLY A 259 -5.60 -2.37 -0.79
C GLY A 259 -4.65 -3.32 -0.06
N MET A 260 -5.13 -4.50 0.34
CA MET A 260 -4.40 -5.48 1.15
C MET A 260 -4.77 -6.91 0.76
N GLY A 261 -3.79 -7.79 0.62
CA GLY A 261 -4.03 -9.22 0.54
C GLY A 261 -4.52 -9.76 1.88
N VAL A 262 -5.45 -10.72 1.80
CA VAL A 262 -5.96 -11.49 2.95
C VAL A 262 -5.30 -12.85 2.92
N ARG A 263 -4.64 -13.25 4.00
CA ARG A 263 -3.96 -14.55 4.12
C ARG A 263 -4.34 -15.21 5.43
N GLN A 264 -4.16 -16.51 5.50
CA GLN A 264 -4.32 -17.28 6.74
C GLN A 264 -2.96 -17.79 7.20
N ARG A 265 -2.68 -17.66 8.50
CA ARG A 265 -1.46 -18.21 9.12
C ARG A 265 -1.74 -18.61 10.56
N HIS A 266 -1.44 -19.87 10.89
CA HIS A 266 -1.70 -20.43 12.22
C HIS A 266 -3.16 -20.22 12.70
N GLY A 267 -4.13 -20.33 11.77
CA GLY A 267 -5.56 -20.11 12.05
C GLY A 267 -5.97 -18.64 12.27
N LEU A 268 -5.07 -17.69 12.03
CA LEU A 268 -5.32 -16.26 12.17
C LEU A 268 -5.28 -15.57 10.81
N THR A 269 -6.14 -14.57 10.65
CA THR A 269 -6.17 -13.72 9.46
C THR A 269 -5.01 -12.74 9.50
N VAL A 270 -4.22 -12.72 8.42
CA VAL A 270 -3.11 -11.80 8.21
C VAL A 270 -3.46 -10.88 7.04
N TYR A 271 -3.49 -9.58 7.30
CA TYR A 271 -3.58 -8.56 6.25
C TYR A 271 -2.17 -8.15 5.85
N ARG A 272 -1.85 -8.24 4.56
CA ARG A 272 -0.49 -7.97 4.06
C ARG A 272 -0.52 -7.30 2.70
N HIS A 273 0.41 -6.39 2.46
CA HIS A 273 0.71 -5.93 1.10
C HIS A 273 2.22 -5.77 0.90
N GLY A 274 2.68 -5.94 -0.34
CA GLY A 274 4.04 -5.62 -0.76
C GLY A 274 4.08 -4.27 -1.48
N GLY A 275 5.21 -3.59 -1.46
CA GLY A 275 5.48 -2.39 -2.24
C GLY A 275 6.83 -2.50 -2.89
N GLY A 276 6.87 -2.69 -4.20
CA GLY A 276 8.11 -2.80 -4.95
C GLY A 276 8.28 -1.62 -5.92
N TRP A 277 9.49 -1.09 -5.96
CA TRP A 277 9.97 -0.19 -7.01
C TRP A 277 11.46 -0.49 -7.25
N PRO A 278 12.03 -0.29 -8.45
CA PRO A 278 13.48 -0.37 -8.62
C PRO A 278 14.25 0.36 -7.49
N GLY A 279 15.15 -0.34 -6.82
CA GLY A 279 15.91 0.19 -5.67
C GLY A 279 15.26 0.06 -4.29
N VAL A 280 13.99 -0.39 -4.17
CA VAL A 280 13.34 -0.60 -2.85
C VAL A 280 12.31 -1.73 -2.85
N ARG A 281 12.27 -2.49 -1.76
CA ARG A 281 11.25 -3.48 -1.45
C ARG A 281 10.68 -3.23 -0.07
N ASN A 282 9.37 -3.18 0.01
CA ASN A 282 8.61 -2.98 1.24
C ASN A 282 7.64 -4.15 1.42
N VAL A 283 7.46 -4.60 2.66
CA VAL A 283 6.37 -5.48 3.05
C VAL A 283 5.80 -4.96 4.36
N LEU A 284 4.48 -4.86 4.41
CA LEU A 284 3.74 -4.55 5.64
C LEU A 284 2.72 -5.65 5.89
N ALA A 285 2.71 -6.18 7.10
CA ALA A 285 1.76 -7.21 7.52
C ALA A 285 1.23 -6.91 8.92
N ARG A 286 -0.03 -7.26 9.17
CA ARG A 286 -0.64 -7.17 10.51
C ARG A 286 -1.59 -8.31 10.80
N VAL A 287 -1.75 -8.61 12.08
CA VAL A 287 -2.66 -9.63 12.62
C VAL A 287 -3.56 -8.94 13.65
N PRO A 288 -4.71 -8.38 13.23
CA PRO A 288 -5.57 -7.55 14.08
C PRO A 288 -5.99 -8.24 15.39
N ASP A 289 -6.37 -9.52 15.30
CA ASP A 289 -6.82 -10.33 16.46
C ASP A 289 -5.76 -10.44 17.56
N ARG A 290 -4.49 -10.22 17.23
CA ARG A 290 -3.36 -10.27 18.16
C ARG A 290 -2.71 -8.91 18.39
N GLY A 291 -3.18 -7.84 17.72
CA GLY A 291 -2.57 -6.52 17.78
C GLY A 291 -1.08 -6.55 17.39
N LEU A 292 -0.74 -7.33 16.35
CA LEU A 292 0.62 -7.48 15.86
C LEU A 292 0.80 -6.79 14.52
N SER A 293 1.95 -6.17 14.31
CA SER A 293 2.35 -5.59 13.03
C SER A 293 3.82 -5.90 12.73
N VAL A 294 4.14 -6.08 11.45
CA VAL A 294 5.49 -6.32 10.94
C VAL A 294 5.71 -5.43 9.73
N VAL A 295 6.85 -4.74 9.70
CA VAL A 295 7.34 -4.01 8.53
C VAL A 295 8.72 -4.53 8.16
N VAL A 296 8.96 -4.69 6.86
CA VAL A 296 10.29 -4.97 6.30
C VAL A 296 10.51 -4.02 5.14
N ILE A 297 11.60 -3.26 5.18
CA ILE A 297 12.03 -2.40 4.08
C ILE A 297 13.49 -2.72 3.79
N ALA A 298 13.81 -3.00 2.53
CA ALA A 298 15.15 -3.24 2.05
C ALA A 298 15.41 -2.42 0.78
N LEU A 299 16.64 -1.92 0.62
CA LEU A 299 17.08 -1.25 -0.61
C LEU A 299 17.79 -2.25 -1.52
N ASP A 300 17.68 -2.04 -2.84
CA ASP A 300 18.33 -2.86 -3.87
C ASP A 300 18.09 -4.37 -3.72
N ASP A 301 16.86 -4.74 -3.36
CA ASP A 301 16.49 -6.10 -2.96
C ASP A 301 15.41 -6.73 -3.86
N ASP A 302 15.16 -8.01 -3.65
CA ASP A 302 14.11 -8.82 -4.25
C ASP A 302 12.91 -9.06 -3.32
N THR A 303 11.83 -9.54 -3.92
CA THR A 303 10.58 -9.81 -3.22
C THR A 303 10.70 -11.05 -2.31
N ASP A 304 11.48 -12.06 -2.69
CA ASP A 304 11.51 -13.35 -2.01
C ASP A 304 12.18 -13.25 -0.64
N ARG A 305 13.29 -12.50 -0.52
CA ARG A 305 13.96 -12.26 0.77
C ARG A 305 13.09 -11.46 1.73
N THR A 306 12.41 -10.41 1.24
CA THR A 306 11.51 -9.60 2.07
C THR A 306 10.29 -10.40 2.53
N VAL A 307 9.72 -11.24 1.66
CA VAL A 307 8.67 -12.21 2.02
C VAL A 307 9.16 -13.16 3.10
N LYS A 308 10.30 -13.84 2.88
CA LYS A 308 10.87 -14.83 3.80
C LYS A 308 11.14 -14.25 5.19
N LEU A 309 11.69 -13.03 5.26
CA LEU A 309 11.92 -12.35 6.53
C LEU A 309 10.61 -11.97 7.21
N THR A 310 9.66 -11.39 6.48
CA THR A 310 8.32 -11.07 7.02
C THR A 310 7.67 -12.32 7.60
N ASP A 311 7.75 -13.43 6.88
CA ASP A 311 7.17 -14.68 7.29
C ASP A 311 7.83 -15.25 8.54
N SER A 312 9.16 -15.21 8.61
CA SER A 312 9.91 -15.63 9.80
C SER A 312 9.57 -14.78 11.03
N LEU A 313 9.34 -13.48 10.85
CA LEU A 313 8.94 -12.58 11.93
C LEU A 313 7.50 -12.88 12.39
N LEU A 314 6.57 -13.10 11.47
CA LEU A 314 5.22 -13.52 11.81
C LEU A 314 5.22 -14.86 12.56
N ASP A 315 6.01 -15.85 12.14
CA ASP A 315 6.11 -17.12 12.87
C ASP A 315 6.69 -16.95 14.27
N LEU A 316 7.73 -16.13 14.43
CA LEU A 316 8.28 -15.80 15.74
C LEU A 316 7.19 -15.21 16.66
N LEU A 317 6.42 -14.24 16.14
CA LEU A 317 5.37 -13.58 16.89
C LEU A 317 4.19 -14.51 17.20
N LEU A 318 3.79 -15.37 16.26
CA LEU A 318 2.59 -16.20 16.36
C LEU A 318 2.83 -17.52 17.11
N ASN A 319 4.05 -18.05 17.10
CA ASN A 319 4.38 -19.26 17.86
C ASN A 319 4.24 -19.06 19.37
N GLU A 320 4.33 -17.83 19.86
CA GLU A 320 4.07 -17.48 21.26
C GLU A 320 2.58 -17.64 21.67
N TYR A 321 1.68 -17.82 20.70
CA TYR A 321 0.23 -17.98 20.91
C TYR A 321 -0.27 -19.39 20.58
N ARG A 322 0.64 -20.34 20.32
CA ARG A 322 0.30 -21.76 20.27
C ARG A 322 0.09 -22.25 21.71
N VAL A 323 -1.17 -22.41 22.09
CA VAL A 323 -1.60 -23.17 23.29
C VAL A 323 -1.85 -24.60 22.86
#